data_AF-A0A8C1FPM3-F1
#
_entry.id   AF-A0A8C1FPM3-F1
#
_cell.length_a   1.000
_cell.length_b   1.000
_cell.length_c   1.000
_cell.angle_alpha   90.00
_cell.angle_beta   90.00
_cell.angle_gamma   90.00
#
_symmetry.space_group_name_H-M   'P 1'
#
loop_
_entity.id
_entity.type
_entity.pdbx_description
1 polymer ?
#
loop_
_entity_poly.entity_id
_entity_poly.type
_entity_poly.pdbx_seq_one_letter_code
_entity_poly.pdbx_strand_id
1 'polypeptide(L)'
;MDIAVLAVATVSQLLSAHHEKYSSVDQAAISQLTQTLQKLSLREEPNPLLVQPNMAVHSLKGKMPIKQVQLTYFKGLNDTFSPDRIQLHTTDDKISKDRVDFQMNIILGKDFAEDVGFVLYDNDLFFKSKSFQPSLDTKRRVISANVHENSEIEQVRFAVTPSADSTLSINDYACVFWSYEKQDWITDGCTKTESPSGHLVCKCERQKNANFAILMAYDINYQYSEALHWISISGCAMSVVGLCITALYQILTRKSRGSTPTLLVVNICISMMVFYLLFIFGINNPVQHVNVTKMSVQNIVPESDYHKYRDQGPCTAFTALLQFFLLATFTWNTLYGLNVFLLFKNSVSGTPSWFPKVSMAVGWGLPAVIVGISLGSTYRVDEPLGYRQEEFCWLASMDHRQKFSIKKPMFWGFVLPLLLMLISSTAILLHFSYNICRTNPNLNRSRKTPLKKKILSSFSLAVMLGLSWVSGYILLITQEKNLRLILSVVFCLLSTTQGIQIFILFALRPFLNSNPAILNSLRAPEIGFHKKSFSLRKYKMSESKETYKSTYDDSA
;
A
#
# COMPACT_ATOMS: atom_id res chain seq x y z
N MET A 1 -51.01 15.05 -1.93
CA MET A 1 -49.93 14.22 -1.35
C MET A 1 -49.27 13.32 -2.38
N ASP A 2 -50.01 12.53 -3.17
CA ASP A 2 -49.43 11.52 -4.09
C ASP A 2 -48.43 12.05 -5.13
N ILE A 3 -48.67 13.23 -5.73
CA ILE A 3 -47.78 13.80 -6.75
C ILE A 3 -46.43 14.21 -6.15
N ALA A 4 -46.44 14.80 -4.95
CA ALA A 4 -45.22 15.24 -4.29
C ALA A 4 -44.39 14.05 -3.80
N VAL A 5 -45.04 13.01 -3.27
CA VAL A 5 -44.39 11.74 -2.92
C VAL A 5 -43.74 11.10 -4.14
N LEU A 6 -44.46 11.04 -5.26
CA LEU A 6 -43.91 10.51 -6.52
C LEU A 6 -42.73 11.35 -7.04
N ALA A 7 -42.81 12.67 -6.94
CA ALA A 7 -41.72 13.57 -7.33
C ALA A 7 -40.47 13.34 -6.47
N VAL A 8 -40.61 13.32 -5.13
CA VAL A 8 -39.49 13.08 -4.21
C VAL A 8 -38.91 11.66 -4.39
N ALA A 9 -39.75 10.65 -4.64
CA ALA A 9 -39.30 9.30 -4.97
C ALA A 9 -38.46 9.27 -6.26
N THR A 10 -38.93 9.96 -7.31
CA THR A 10 -38.19 10.07 -8.58
C THR A 10 -36.82 10.73 -8.39
N VAL A 11 -36.76 11.82 -7.63
CA VAL A 11 -35.49 12.51 -7.32
C VAL A 11 -34.57 11.64 -6.44
N SER A 12 -35.12 10.89 -5.50
CA SER A 12 -34.34 9.95 -4.68
C SER A 12 -33.72 8.82 -5.50
N GLN A 13 -34.40 8.36 -6.55
CA GLN A 13 -33.86 7.37 -7.51
C GLN A 13 -32.76 8.00 -8.40
N LEU A 14 -32.92 9.25 -8.78
CA LEU A 14 -31.89 9.99 -9.48
C LEU A 14 -30.60 10.08 -8.65
N LEU A 15 -30.71 10.26 -7.32
CA LEU A 15 -29.55 10.28 -6.41
C LEU A 15 -28.89 8.91 -6.19
N SER A 16 -29.47 7.80 -6.65
CA SER A 16 -28.84 6.47 -6.61
C SER A 16 -28.10 6.09 -7.90
N ALA A 17 -28.24 6.89 -8.96
CA ALA A 17 -27.58 6.61 -10.23
C ALA A 17 -26.06 6.85 -10.16
N HIS A 18 -25.29 6.07 -10.94
CA HIS A 18 -23.84 6.11 -10.92
C HIS A 18 -23.28 7.47 -11.41
N HIS A 19 -22.23 7.96 -10.75
CA HIS A 19 -21.59 9.26 -11.00
C HIS A 19 -21.31 9.56 -12.49
N GLU A 20 -20.92 8.54 -13.27
CA GLU A 20 -20.57 8.67 -14.69
C GLU A 20 -21.76 9.11 -15.57
N LYS A 21 -22.99 8.69 -15.24
CA LYS A 21 -24.19 9.05 -16.01
C LYS A 21 -24.61 10.51 -15.87
N TYR A 22 -24.11 11.20 -14.85
CA TYR A 22 -24.41 12.62 -14.63
C TYR A 22 -23.43 13.57 -15.33
N SER A 23 -22.35 13.07 -15.94
CA SER A 23 -21.37 13.91 -16.65
C SER A 23 -21.96 14.61 -17.88
N SER A 24 -23.03 14.06 -18.46
CA SER A 24 -23.73 14.57 -19.65
C SER A 24 -25.01 15.33 -19.35
N VAL A 25 -25.42 15.46 -18.08
CA VAL A 25 -26.68 16.12 -17.69
C VAL A 25 -26.46 17.63 -17.58
N ASP A 26 -27.37 18.41 -18.17
CA ASP A 26 -27.34 19.88 -18.14
C ASP A 26 -27.42 20.41 -16.70
N GLN A 27 -26.40 21.19 -16.30
CA GLN A 27 -26.29 21.77 -14.97
C GLN A 27 -27.37 22.83 -14.71
N ALA A 28 -27.93 23.44 -15.76
CA ALA A 28 -29.07 24.34 -15.65
C ALA A 28 -30.35 23.59 -15.23
N ALA A 29 -30.59 22.40 -15.78
CA ALA A 29 -31.74 21.56 -15.41
C ALA A 29 -31.65 21.09 -13.95
N ILE A 30 -30.47 20.69 -13.49
CA ILE A 30 -30.24 20.32 -12.08
C ILE A 30 -30.46 21.53 -11.16
N SER A 31 -29.98 22.71 -11.54
CA SER A 31 -30.17 23.95 -10.76
C SER A 31 -31.65 24.32 -10.64
N GLN A 32 -32.42 24.18 -11.73
CA GLN A 32 -33.88 24.39 -11.69
C GLN A 32 -34.58 23.35 -10.81
N LEU A 33 -34.15 22.09 -10.86
CA LEU A 33 -34.69 21.02 -10.02
C LEU A 33 -34.47 21.30 -8.54
N THR A 34 -33.25 21.62 -8.12
CA THR A 34 -32.94 21.90 -6.70
C THR A 34 -33.69 23.13 -6.20
N GLN A 35 -33.77 24.21 -6.99
CA GLN A 35 -34.58 25.39 -6.65
C GLN A 35 -36.08 25.08 -6.55
N THR A 36 -36.59 24.20 -7.41
CA THR A 36 -38.00 23.76 -7.37
C THR A 36 -38.28 22.95 -6.11
N LEU A 37 -37.35 22.09 -5.69
CA LEU A 37 -37.43 21.33 -4.44
C LEU A 37 -37.40 22.24 -3.21
N GLN A 38 -36.57 23.29 -3.25
CA GLN A 38 -36.55 24.31 -2.20
C GLN A 38 -37.91 25.01 -2.07
N LYS A 39 -38.53 25.41 -3.20
CA LYS A 39 -39.89 25.99 -3.21
C LYS A 39 -40.96 25.00 -2.76
N LEU A 40 -40.83 23.72 -3.13
CA LEU A 40 -41.75 22.66 -2.72
C LEU A 40 -41.75 22.49 -1.20
N SER A 41 -40.59 22.57 -0.56
CA SER A 41 -40.45 22.45 0.90
C SER A 41 -41.21 23.52 1.71
N LEU A 42 -41.65 24.61 1.06
CA LEU A 42 -42.43 25.68 1.69
C LEU A 42 -43.94 25.59 1.41
N ARG A 43 -44.37 24.79 0.43
CA ARG A 43 -45.73 24.87 -0.16
C ARG A 43 -46.68 23.77 0.32
N GLU A 44 -46.14 22.73 0.91
CA GLU A 44 -46.84 21.52 1.30
C GLU A 44 -47.86 21.73 2.47
N GLU A 45 -48.63 20.70 2.83
CA GLU A 45 -49.65 20.71 3.91
C GLU A 45 -49.04 21.03 5.30
N PRO A 46 -49.80 21.14 6.40
CA PRO A 46 -49.19 21.36 7.73
C PRO A 46 -48.31 20.17 8.16
N ASN A 47 -47.00 20.40 8.28
CA ASN A 47 -45.96 19.50 8.79
C ASN A 47 -45.70 18.16 8.07
N PRO A 48 -45.80 18.04 6.72
CA PRO A 48 -45.48 16.81 6.03
C PRO A 48 -43.99 16.50 6.11
N LEU A 49 -43.75 15.21 6.34
CA LEU A 49 -42.45 14.57 6.34
C LEU A 49 -42.46 13.56 5.18
N LEU A 50 -41.83 13.94 4.06
CA LEU A 50 -41.63 13.05 2.92
C LEU A 50 -40.23 12.47 2.99
N VAL A 51 -40.13 11.18 3.26
CA VAL A 51 -38.83 10.50 3.36
C VAL A 51 -38.73 9.42 2.31
N GLN A 52 -37.62 9.47 1.58
CA GLN A 52 -37.18 8.47 0.63
C GLN A 52 -35.74 8.07 0.99
N PRO A 53 -35.22 6.92 0.52
CA PRO A 53 -33.94 6.39 0.98
C PRO A 53 -32.75 7.37 0.89
N ASN A 54 -32.71 8.21 -0.15
CA ASN A 54 -31.61 9.15 -0.42
C ASN A 54 -32.01 10.64 -0.31
N MET A 55 -33.28 10.92 0.02
CA MET A 55 -33.78 12.28 0.11
C MET A 55 -34.90 12.40 1.15
N ALA A 56 -34.90 13.48 1.93
CA ALA A 56 -36.01 13.81 2.80
C ALA A 56 -36.43 15.27 2.64
N VAL A 57 -37.72 15.54 2.70
CA VAL A 57 -38.30 16.89 2.71
C VAL A 57 -39.16 16.99 3.97
N HIS A 58 -38.90 18.00 4.79
CA HIS A 58 -39.70 18.25 5.96
C HIS A 58 -40.02 19.74 6.06
N SER A 59 -41.28 20.07 6.28
CA SER A 59 -41.72 21.45 6.48
C SER A 59 -42.31 21.62 7.87
N LEU A 60 -42.22 22.83 8.40
CA LEU A 60 -42.84 23.25 9.64
C LEU A 60 -43.70 24.48 9.34
N LYS A 61 -45.00 24.39 9.61
CA LYS A 61 -45.90 25.54 9.49
C LYS A 61 -46.01 26.33 10.79
N GLY A 62 -45.73 27.63 10.71
CA GLY A 62 -45.69 28.52 11.87
C GLY A 62 -47.10 28.83 12.42
N LYS A 63 -47.38 28.46 13.68
CA LYS A 63 -48.58 28.90 14.43
C LYS A 63 -48.24 29.77 15.67
N MET A 64 -46.97 29.96 16.01
CA MET A 64 -46.48 30.70 17.18
C MET A 64 -45.13 31.39 16.85
N PRO A 65 -44.66 32.40 17.63
CA PRO A 65 -43.32 32.97 17.43
C PRO A 65 -42.26 31.92 17.75
N ILE A 66 -41.52 31.48 16.73
CA ILE A 66 -40.44 30.50 16.84
C ILE A 66 -39.13 31.22 16.52
N LYS A 67 -38.25 31.37 17.53
CA LYS A 67 -36.91 31.96 17.34
C LYS A 67 -35.91 30.99 16.73
N GLN A 68 -36.07 29.70 17.05
CA GLN A 68 -35.13 28.66 16.68
C GLN A 68 -35.85 27.40 16.22
N VAL A 69 -35.40 26.85 15.09
CA VAL A 69 -35.85 25.56 14.56
C VAL A 69 -34.65 24.63 14.47
N GLN A 70 -34.77 23.43 15.04
CA GLN A 70 -33.73 22.41 15.01
C GLN A 70 -34.23 21.17 14.29
N LEU A 71 -33.49 20.75 13.26
CA LEU A 71 -33.64 19.47 12.60
C LEU A 71 -32.54 18.51 13.08
N THR A 72 -32.91 17.32 13.53
CA THR A 72 -31.99 16.25 13.89
C THR A 72 -32.21 15.02 13.03
N TYR A 73 -31.10 14.37 12.64
CA TYR A 73 -31.10 13.10 11.95
C TYR A 73 -30.20 12.10 12.66
N PHE A 74 -30.73 10.89 12.86
CA PHE A 74 -30.04 9.75 13.45
C PHE A 74 -29.74 8.70 12.39
N LYS A 75 -28.48 8.28 12.25
CA LYS A 75 -28.07 7.26 11.28
C LYS A 75 -28.60 5.89 11.67
N GLY A 76 -29.21 5.21 10.72
CA GLY A 76 -29.64 3.81 10.85
C GLY A 76 -28.55 2.81 10.48
N LEU A 77 -28.83 1.52 10.70
CA LEU A 77 -27.95 0.41 10.31
C LEU A 77 -27.70 0.36 8.78
N ASN A 78 -28.66 0.82 7.98
CA ASN A 78 -28.61 0.76 6.52
C ASN A 78 -28.11 2.07 5.88
N ASP A 79 -27.73 3.08 6.66
CA ASP A 79 -27.24 4.39 6.18
C ASP A 79 -28.15 5.08 5.13
N THR A 80 -29.45 4.81 5.20
CA THR A 80 -30.53 5.46 4.43
C THR A 80 -31.40 6.33 5.33
N PHE A 81 -32.13 7.28 4.76
CA PHE A 81 -33.13 8.03 5.52
C PHE A 81 -34.34 7.16 5.88
N SER A 82 -34.90 7.40 7.07
CA SER A 82 -36.11 6.76 7.56
C SER A 82 -36.95 7.79 8.34
N PRO A 83 -38.29 7.78 8.23
CA PRO A 83 -39.17 8.74 8.91
C PRO A 83 -38.92 8.84 10.42
N ASP A 84 -38.73 7.71 11.10
CA ASP A 84 -38.59 7.66 12.57
C ASP A 84 -37.30 8.28 13.10
N ARG A 85 -36.38 8.64 12.20
CA ARG A 85 -35.04 9.13 12.52
C ARG A 85 -34.80 10.57 12.13
N ILE A 86 -35.81 11.25 11.61
CA ILE A 86 -35.79 12.69 11.31
C ILE A 86 -36.75 13.37 12.27
N GLN A 87 -36.23 14.26 13.10
CA GLN A 87 -37.04 14.99 14.08
C GLN A 87 -36.85 16.48 13.92
N LEU A 88 -37.90 17.23 14.20
CA LEU A 88 -37.92 18.68 14.11
C LEU A 88 -38.41 19.24 15.44
N HIS A 89 -37.55 20.01 16.08
CA HIS A 89 -37.73 20.57 17.42
C HIS A 89 -37.82 22.09 17.34
N THR A 90 -38.70 22.68 18.14
CA THR A 90 -39.00 24.13 18.18
C THR A 90 -38.86 24.63 19.62
N THR A 91 -37.62 24.79 20.10
CA THR A 91 -37.38 25.19 21.50
C THR A 91 -36.04 25.91 21.67
N ASP A 92 -35.97 26.77 22.69
CA ASP A 92 -34.76 27.42 23.25
C ASP A 92 -33.77 26.42 23.91
N ASP A 93 -34.01 25.11 23.79
CA ASP A 93 -33.32 24.09 24.55
C ASP A 93 -32.01 23.64 23.91
N LYS A 94 -31.03 23.45 24.79
CA LYS A 94 -29.67 23.04 24.49
C LYS A 94 -29.64 21.81 23.61
N ILE A 95 -28.71 21.82 22.65
CA ILE A 95 -28.24 20.69 21.83
C ILE A 95 -28.40 19.37 22.61
N SER A 96 -29.25 18.47 22.11
CA SER A 96 -29.37 17.13 22.67
C SER A 96 -27.98 16.49 22.74
N LYS A 97 -27.61 16.00 23.93
CA LYS A 97 -26.33 15.33 24.20
C LYS A 97 -26.26 13.91 23.63
N ASP A 98 -27.33 13.42 23.01
CA ASP A 98 -27.33 12.11 22.36
C ASP A 98 -26.43 12.13 21.12
N ARG A 99 -25.92 10.95 20.73
CA ARG A 99 -25.11 10.80 19.51
C ARG A 99 -25.97 11.09 18.28
N VAL A 100 -26.06 12.35 17.87
CA VAL A 100 -26.71 12.79 16.64
C VAL A 100 -25.70 12.72 15.50
N ASP A 101 -26.03 12.04 14.40
CA ASP A 101 -25.15 11.95 13.23
C ASP A 101 -25.14 13.25 12.42
N PHE A 102 -26.28 13.94 12.38
CA PHE A 102 -26.42 15.23 11.72
C PHE A 102 -27.45 16.10 12.45
N GLN A 103 -27.10 17.35 12.72
CA GLN A 103 -27.99 18.33 13.34
C GLN A 103 -27.87 19.67 12.62
N MET A 104 -29.00 20.33 12.35
CA MET A 104 -29.04 21.71 11.87
C MET A 104 -29.99 22.56 12.70
N ASN A 105 -29.48 23.65 13.24
CA ASN A 105 -30.19 24.65 14.01
C ASN A 105 -30.21 25.96 13.21
N ILE A 106 -31.41 26.46 12.94
CA ILE A 106 -31.63 27.77 12.31
C ILE A 106 -32.10 28.73 13.39
N ILE A 107 -31.46 29.90 13.46
CA ILE A 107 -31.88 31.04 14.28
C ILE A 107 -32.42 32.12 13.32
N LEU A 108 -33.66 32.53 13.58
CA LEU A 108 -34.40 33.51 12.78
C LEU A 108 -34.25 34.91 13.40
N GLY A 109 -34.08 35.95 12.56
CA GLY A 109 -33.77 37.30 13.03
C GLY A 109 -34.95 38.12 13.58
N LYS A 110 -36.19 37.66 13.39
CA LYS A 110 -37.41 38.29 13.93
C LYS A 110 -38.41 37.24 14.42
N ASP A 111 -39.12 37.57 15.50
CA ASP A 111 -40.24 36.78 16.04
C ASP A 111 -41.44 36.78 15.08
N PHE A 112 -41.44 35.97 14.02
CA PHE A 112 -42.58 35.87 13.10
C PHE A 112 -42.90 34.45 12.61
N ALA A 113 -44.19 34.26 12.34
CA ALA A 113 -44.86 33.02 11.95
C ALA A 113 -44.91 32.87 10.41
N GLU A 114 -43.88 32.26 9.83
CA GLU A 114 -43.89 31.81 8.43
C GLU A 114 -43.32 30.38 8.33
N ASP A 115 -43.62 29.71 7.22
CA ASP A 115 -43.26 28.31 7.01
C ASP A 115 -41.75 28.13 6.82
N VAL A 116 -41.17 27.13 7.50
CA VAL A 116 -39.75 26.75 7.37
C VAL A 116 -39.67 25.39 6.69
N GLY A 117 -38.91 25.31 5.61
CA GLY A 117 -38.74 24.11 4.81
C GLY A 117 -37.30 23.60 4.86
N PHE A 118 -37.16 22.28 5.03
CA PHE A 118 -35.89 21.57 4.99
C PHE A 118 -35.89 20.57 3.85
N VAL A 119 -34.75 20.47 3.16
CA VAL A 119 -34.48 19.42 2.18
C VAL A 119 -33.16 18.77 2.51
N LEU A 120 -33.13 17.45 2.65
CA LEU A 120 -31.94 16.65 2.93
C LEU A 120 -31.61 15.79 1.73
N TYR A 121 -30.37 15.84 1.29
CA TYR A 121 -29.80 15.01 0.23
C TYR A 121 -28.74 14.09 0.85
N ASP A 122 -28.77 12.79 0.55
CA ASP A 122 -27.79 11.84 1.11
C ASP A 122 -26.39 11.99 0.48
N ASN A 123 -26.30 12.61 -0.69
CA ASN A 123 -25.05 12.88 -1.39
C ASN A 123 -25.08 14.23 -2.13
N ASP A 124 -23.93 14.61 -2.72
CA ASP A 124 -23.69 15.86 -3.40
C ASP A 124 -23.78 15.77 -4.94
N LEU A 125 -24.39 14.71 -5.49
CA LEU A 125 -24.46 14.47 -6.94
C LEU A 125 -25.04 15.65 -7.74
N PHE A 126 -25.98 16.40 -7.15
CA PHE A 126 -26.60 17.58 -7.78
C PHE A 126 -25.75 18.86 -7.66
N PHE A 127 -24.67 18.84 -6.90
CA PHE A 127 -23.87 20.02 -6.54
C PHE A 127 -22.42 19.85 -6.99
N LYS A 128 -22.22 19.76 -8.31
CA LYS A 128 -20.91 19.52 -8.93
C LYS A 128 -20.03 20.77 -8.93
N SER A 129 -19.08 20.79 -8.02
CA SER A 129 -18.10 21.85 -7.84
C SER A 129 -16.93 21.75 -8.82
N LYS A 130 -16.36 22.91 -9.16
CA LYS A 130 -15.06 22.97 -9.86
C LYS A 130 -13.91 23.02 -8.87
N SER A 131 -14.10 23.75 -7.77
CA SER A 131 -13.10 23.94 -6.71
C SER A 131 -12.87 22.70 -5.84
N PHE A 132 -13.88 21.85 -5.67
CA PHE A 132 -13.82 20.59 -4.92
C PHE A 132 -14.13 19.41 -5.85
N GLN A 133 -13.13 18.58 -6.12
CA GLN A 133 -13.26 17.38 -6.94
C GLN A 133 -13.16 16.12 -6.06
N PRO A 134 -14.27 15.38 -5.85
CA PRO A 134 -14.23 14.17 -5.04
C PRO A 134 -13.40 13.08 -5.74
N SER A 135 -12.48 12.50 -4.99
CA SER A 135 -11.55 11.44 -5.39
C SER A 135 -11.80 10.14 -4.59
N LEU A 136 -12.42 10.26 -3.43
CA LEU A 136 -12.90 9.16 -2.60
C LEU A 136 -14.41 9.01 -2.80
N ASP A 137 -14.91 7.78 -2.67
CA ASP A 137 -16.35 7.48 -2.75
C ASP A 137 -17.03 7.74 -1.39
N THR A 138 -16.68 8.86 -0.74
CA THR A 138 -17.24 9.26 0.56
C THR A 138 -18.60 9.91 0.37
N LYS A 139 -19.57 9.60 1.23
CA LYS A 139 -20.86 10.28 1.22
C LYS A 139 -20.75 11.70 1.77
N ARG A 140 -21.27 12.68 1.02
CA ARG A 140 -21.28 14.11 1.37
C ARG A 140 -22.72 14.60 1.38
N ARG A 141 -23.32 14.67 2.58
CA ARG A 141 -24.72 15.09 2.72
C ARG A 141 -24.86 16.59 2.52
N VAL A 142 -25.94 16.99 1.84
CA VAL A 142 -26.29 18.39 1.60
C VAL A 142 -27.64 18.67 2.24
N ILE A 143 -27.77 19.82 2.90
CA ILE A 143 -29.03 20.25 3.51
C ILE A 143 -29.44 21.63 3.02
N SER A 144 -30.71 21.81 2.72
CA SER A 144 -31.28 23.11 2.43
C SER A 144 -32.09 23.60 3.63
N ALA A 145 -31.93 24.89 3.94
CA ALA A 145 -32.76 25.64 4.86
C ALA A 145 -33.52 26.71 4.09
N ASN A 146 -34.84 26.61 4.02
CA ASN A 146 -35.67 27.52 3.23
C ASN A 146 -36.67 28.22 4.14
N VAL A 147 -36.82 29.53 3.94
CA VAL A 147 -37.80 30.37 4.62
C VAL A 147 -38.52 31.24 3.61
N HIS A 148 -39.73 31.68 3.95
CA HIS A 148 -40.55 32.52 3.09
C HIS A 148 -39.90 33.91 2.84
N GLU A 149 -40.35 34.62 1.80
CA GLU A 149 -39.67 35.81 1.26
C GLU A 149 -39.52 36.96 2.27
N ASN A 150 -40.42 37.10 3.24
CA ASN A 150 -40.38 38.16 4.25
C ASN A 150 -39.52 37.83 5.47
N SER A 151 -39.10 36.57 5.62
CA SER A 151 -38.32 36.09 6.76
C SER A 151 -36.81 36.23 6.54
N GLU A 152 -36.07 36.65 7.57
CA GLU A 152 -34.61 36.73 7.54
C GLU A 152 -33.98 35.66 8.44
N ILE A 153 -33.04 34.90 7.89
CA ILE A 153 -32.21 33.96 8.65
C ILE A 153 -31.03 34.75 9.22
N GLU A 154 -30.97 34.87 10.55
CA GLU A 154 -29.85 35.52 11.22
C GLU A 154 -28.62 34.61 11.17
N GLN A 155 -28.81 33.34 11.54
CA GLN A 155 -27.71 32.40 11.67
C GLN A 155 -28.16 30.96 11.44
N VAL A 156 -27.39 30.20 10.67
CA VAL A 156 -27.51 28.73 10.54
C VAL A 156 -26.32 28.09 11.23
N ARG A 157 -26.57 27.19 12.16
CA ARG A 157 -25.57 26.33 12.78
C ARG A 157 -25.85 24.88 12.43
N PHE A 158 -24.87 24.16 11.91
CA PHE A 158 -25.03 22.73 11.63
C PHE A 158 -23.81 21.96 12.08
N ALA A 159 -24.06 20.74 12.55
CA ALA A 159 -23.08 19.84 13.12
C ALA A 159 -23.20 18.46 12.48
N VAL A 160 -22.05 17.87 12.14
CA VAL A 160 -21.97 16.52 11.57
C VAL A 160 -21.05 15.67 12.42
N THR A 161 -21.50 14.45 12.73
CA THR A 161 -20.63 13.41 13.25
C THR A 161 -20.03 12.66 12.07
N PRO A 162 -18.71 12.72 11.88
CA PRO A 162 -18.06 12.03 10.78
C PRO A 162 -18.20 10.51 10.93
N SER A 163 -18.31 9.81 9.79
CA SER A 163 -18.45 8.36 9.79
C SER A 163 -17.22 7.69 10.40
N ALA A 164 -17.44 6.74 11.31
CA ALA A 164 -16.36 5.95 11.92
C ALA A 164 -15.85 4.88 10.93
N ASP A 165 -15.11 5.31 9.90
CA ASP A 165 -14.32 4.40 9.09
C ASP A 165 -12.93 4.27 9.71
N SER A 166 -12.55 3.05 10.11
CA SER A 166 -11.23 2.76 10.67
C SER A 166 -10.06 3.10 9.74
N THR A 167 -10.33 3.22 8.42
CA THR A 167 -9.31 3.45 7.39
C THR A 167 -9.12 4.92 7.02
N LEU A 168 -9.96 5.83 7.51
CA LEU A 168 -9.90 7.26 7.20
C LEU A 168 -9.81 8.08 8.48
N SER A 169 -8.88 9.02 8.55
CA SER A 169 -8.86 10.06 9.56
C SER A 169 -9.17 11.41 8.91
N ILE A 170 -9.87 12.29 9.63
CA ILE A 170 -10.17 13.62 9.11
C ILE A 170 -8.96 14.50 9.34
N ASN A 171 -8.46 15.09 8.26
CA ASN A 171 -7.39 16.08 8.33
C ASN A 171 -7.96 17.50 8.47
N ASP A 172 -8.92 17.86 7.62
CA ASP A 172 -9.59 19.17 7.68
C ASP A 172 -11.01 19.12 7.11
N TYR A 173 -11.78 20.18 7.30
CA TYR A 173 -13.10 20.34 6.68
C TYR A 173 -13.35 21.78 6.22
N ALA A 174 -14.43 22.04 5.50
CA ALA A 174 -14.89 23.38 5.15
C ALA A 174 -16.41 23.48 5.29
N CYS A 175 -16.85 24.61 5.85
CA CYS A 175 -18.24 25.00 5.98
C CYS A 175 -18.64 25.80 4.74
N VAL A 176 -19.53 25.25 3.92
CA VAL A 176 -19.86 25.85 2.63
C VAL A 176 -21.36 25.94 2.40
N PHE A 177 -21.74 26.85 1.50
CA PHE A 177 -23.03 26.87 0.86
C PHE A 177 -22.90 26.91 -0.66
N TRP A 178 -23.90 26.40 -1.37
CA TRP A 178 -23.92 26.34 -2.82
C TRP A 178 -24.33 27.67 -3.43
N SER A 179 -23.51 28.23 -4.33
CA SER A 179 -23.87 29.40 -5.13
C SER A 179 -24.29 28.99 -6.53
N TYR A 180 -25.53 29.30 -6.91
CA TYR A 180 -26.02 29.08 -8.27
C TYR A 180 -25.39 30.03 -9.29
N GLU A 181 -24.91 31.21 -8.87
CA GLU A 181 -24.25 32.18 -9.76
C GLU A 181 -22.87 31.69 -10.19
N LYS A 182 -22.05 31.23 -9.23
CA LYS A 182 -20.71 30.68 -9.50
C LYS A 182 -20.74 29.21 -9.93
N GLN A 183 -21.88 28.54 -9.71
CA GLN A 183 -22.02 27.09 -9.80
C GLN A 183 -20.93 26.36 -9.00
N ASP A 184 -20.67 26.84 -7.79
CA ASP A 184 -19.62 26.32 -6.92
C ASP A 184 -19.93 26.53 -5.43
N TRP A 185 -19.19 25.83 -4.57
CA TRP A 185 -19.21 25.98 -3.13
C TRP A 185 -18.50 27.26 -2.68
N ILE A 186 -19.15 28.03 -1.81
CA ILE A 186 -18.63 29.29 -1.27
C ILE A 186 -18.56 29.22 0.27
N THR A 187 -17.53 29.84 0.85
CA THR A 187 -17.32 29.92 2.31
C THR A 187 -17.71 31.28 2.92
N ASP A 188 -18.08 32.26 2.10
CA ASP A 188 -18.40 33.63 2.50
C ASP A 188 -19.55 33.68 3.55
N GLY A 189 -19.25 34.25 4.72
CA GLY A 189 -20.19 34.30 5.84
C GLY A 189 -20.33 32.99 6.61
N CYS A 190 -19.58 31.94 6.27
CA CYS A 190 -19.52 30.67 7.00
C CYS A 190 -18.17 30.50 7.73
N THR A 191 -18.22 29.95 8.94
CA THR A 191 -17.07 29.80 9.84
C THR A 191 -17.09 28.43 10.54
N LYS A 192 -15.89 27.91 10.81
CA LYS A 192 -15.67 26.70 11.62
C LYS A 192 -15.85 27.04 13.09
N THR A 193 -16.45 26.13 13.85
CA THR A 193 -16.58 26.27 15.31
C THR A 193 -15.98 25.04 15.98
N GLU A 194 -15.14 25.25 16.99
CA GLU A 194 -14.61 24.13 17.79
C GLU A 194 -15.71 23.48 18.61
N SER A 195 -15.70 22.15 18.67
CA SER A 195 -16.62 21.37 19.49
C SER A 195 -15.86 20.37 20.35
N PRO A 196 -16.03 20.40 21.69
CA PRO A 196 -15.35 19.47 22.59
C PRO A 196 -15.83 18.02 22.46
N SER A 197 -16.95 17.77 21.76
CA SER A 197 -17.53 16.44 21.56
C SER A 197 -17.09 15.74 20.26
N GLY A 198 -16.16 16.33 19.49
CA GLY A 198 -15.64 15.74 18.25
C GLY A 198 -16.58 15.86 17.03
N HIS A 199 -17.67 16.62 17.14
CA HIS A 199 -18.50 16.99 15.99
C HIS A 199 -17.83 18.08 15.15
N LEU A 200 -17.99 18.01 13.84
CA LEU A 200 -17.62 19.11 12.94
C LEU A 200 -18.76 20.12 12.94
N VAL A 201 -18.51 21.35 13.41
CA VAL A 201 -19.55 22.37 13.59
C VAL A 201 -19.29 23.58 12.71
N CYS A 202 -20.32 23.99 11.99
CA CYS A 202 -20.32 25.12 11.08
C CYS A 202 -21.34 26.17 11.50
N LYS A 203 -20.97 27.45 11.37
CA LYS A 203 -21.84 28.60 11.61
C LYS A 203 -21.82 29.51 10.37
N CYS A 204 -22.98 29.72 9.74
CA CYS A 204 -23.16 30.66 8.63
C CYS A 204 -24.12 31.79 9.02
N GLU A 205 -23.80 33.03 8.67
CA GLU A 205 -24.63 34.22 8.97
C GLU A 205 -25.24 34.82 7.69
N ARG A 206 -26.48 35.32 7.79
CA ARG A 206 -27.19 36.08 6.74
C ARG A 206 -27.34 35.35 5.39
N GLN A 207 -27.24 34.02 5.36
CA GLN A 207 -27.51 33.21 4.17
C GLN A 207 -28.95 32.71 4.17
N LYS A 208 -29.72 33.06 3.14
CA LYS A 208 -31.13 32.70 2.98
C LYS A 208 -31.32 31.73 1.81
N ASN A 209 -32.15 30.71 2.00
CA ASN A 209 -32.57 29.77 0.94
C ASN A 209 -31.40 29.08 0.23
N ALA A 210 -30.38 28.68 1.00
CA ALA A 210 -29.15 28.08 0.48
C ALA A 210 -29.06 26.58 0.81
N ASN A 211 -28.27 25.87 0.01
CA ASN A 211 -27.89 24.48 0.27
C ASN A 211 -26.52 24.49 0.97
N PHE A 212 -26.45 23.95 2.17
CA PHE A 212 -25.27 23.88 3.02
C PHE A 212 -24.66 22.49 3.01
N ALA A 213 -23.34 22.42 3.13
CA ALA A 213 -22.60 21.16 3.24
C ALA A 213 -21.34 21.34 4.09
N ILE A 214 -20.84 20.22 4.63
CA ILE A 214 -19.48 20.12 5.18
C ILE A 214 -18.64 19.31 4.19
N LEU A 215 -17.65 19.95 3.57
CA LEU A 215 -16.68 19.26 2.73
C LEU A 215 -15.54 18.79 3.62
N MET A 216 -15.26 17.49 3.65
CA MET A 216 -14.23 16.90 4.50
C MET A 216 -13.06 16.44 3.64
N ALA A 217 -11.84 16.66 4.12
CA ALA A 217 -10.62 16.12 3.56
C ALA A 217 -10.05 15.08 4.52
N TYR A 218 -9.83 13.87 4.02
CA TYR A 218 -9.38 12.71 4.79
C TYR A 218 -7.93 12.35 4.46
N ASP A 219 -7.23 11.89 5.49
CA ASP A 219 -6.00 11.12 5.38
C ASP A 219 -6.35 9.61 5.46
N ILE A 220 -5.63 8.79 4.71
CA ILE A 220 -5.82 7.34 4.75
C ILE A 220 -4.97 6.79 5.91
N ASN A 221 -5.62 6.09 6.84
CA ASN A 221 -4.98 5.40 7.96
C ASN A 221 -4.52 4.02 7.52
N TYR A 222 -3.23 3.87 7.32
CA TYR A 222 -2.65 2.59 6.96
C TYR A 222 -2.23 1.83 8.21
N GLN A 223 -2.88 0.68 8.45
CA GLN A 223 -2.52 -0.22 9.53
C GLN A 223 -1.30 -1.04 9.13
N TYR A 224 -0.11 -0.52 9.41
CA TYR A 224 1.12 -1.30 9.27
C TYR A 224 1.35 -2.17 10.51
N SER A 225 1.83 -3.40 10.30
CA SER A 225 2.22 -4.25 11.42
C SER A 225 3.53 -3.75 12.01
N GLU A 226 3.48 -3.23 13.24
CA GLU A 226 4.65 -2.76 13.98
C GLU A 226 5.76 -3.84 14.05
N ALA A 227 5.39 -5.12 14.08
CA ALA A 227 6.33 -6.23 14.06
C ALA A 227 7.18 -6.27 12.77
N LEU A 228 6.59 -6.02 11.59
CA LEU A 228 7.33 -6.01 10.33
C LEU A 228 8.33 -4.85 10.26
N HIS A 229 8.06 -3.73 10.95
CA HIS A 229 8.94 -2.57 10.98
C HIS A 229 10.26 -2.92 11.69
N TRP A 230 10.15 -3.47 12.90
CA TRP A 230 11.31 -3.88 13.70
C TRP A 230 12.12 -5.01 13.05
N ILE A 231 11.44 -6.00 12.44
CA ILE A 231 12.10 -7.08 11.70
C ILE A 231 12.88 -6.52 10.51
N SER A 232 12.28 -5.59 9.76
CA SER A 232 12.92 -4.98 8.58
C SER A 232 14.17 -4.19 8.96
N ILE A 233 14.09 -3.31 9.96
CA ILE A 233 15.22 -2.47 10.38
C ILE A 233 16.38 -3.34 10.88
N SER A 234 16.11 -4.25 11.82
CA SER A 234 17.14 -5.10 12.42
C SER A 234 17.79 -6.03 11.39
N GLY A 235 16.99 -6.65 10.53
CA GLY A 235 17.46 -7.56 9.49
C GLY A 235 18.27 -6.85 8.39
N CYS A 236 17.79 -5.69 7.90
CA CYS A 236 18.53 -4.89 6.93
C CYS A 236 19.87 -4.38 7.49
N ALA A 237 19.90 -3.90 8.74
CA ALA A 237 21.14 -3.42 9.37
C ALA A 237 22.19 -4.53 9.47
N MET A 238 21.81 -5.73 9.92
CA MET A 238 22.70 -6.88 9.99
C MET A 238 23.19 -7.32 8.59
N SER A 239 22.32 -7.29 7.58
CA SER A 239 22.69 -7.56 6.19
C SER A 239 23.68 -6.56 5.62
N VAL A 240 23.55 -5.27 5.93
CA VAL A 240 24.52 -4.23 5.51
C VAL A 240 25.92 -4.57 6.03
N VAL A 241 26.04 -4.92 7.31
CA VAL A 241 27.34 -5.32 7.90
C VAL A 241 27.94 -6.53 7.19
N GLY A 242 27.13 -7.57 6.95
CA GLY A 242 27.57 -8.77 6.23
C GLY A 242 28.03 -8.47 4.80
N LEU A 243 27.32 -7.62 4.08
CA LEU A 243 27.67 -7.20 2.73
C LEU A 243 28.95 -6.35 2.69
N CYS A 244 29.16 -5.46 3.68
CA CYS A 244 30.39 -4.69 3.83
C CYS A 244 31.61 -5.62 3.93
N ILE A 245 31.54 -6.57 4.86
CA ILE A 245 32.63 -7.54 5.07
C ILE A 245 32.86 -8.37 3.82
N THR A 246 31.77 -8.75 3.11
CA THR A 246 31.86 -9.51 1.87
C THR A 246 32.57 -8.73 0.77
N ALA A 247 32.20 -7.47 0.55
CA ALA A 247 32.82 -6.61 -0.44
C ALA A 247 34.33 -6.45 -0.15
N LEU A 248 34.70 -6.16 1.10
CA LEU A 248 36.09 -6.05 1.54
C LEU A 248 36.85 -7.35 1.28
N TYR A 249 36.29 -8.49 1.69
CA TYR A 249 36.92 -9.79 1.47
C TYR A 249 37.12 -10.11 -0.01
N GLN A 250 36.15 -9.80 -0.88
CA GLN A 250 36.27 -10.00 -2.32
C GLN A 250 37.34 -9.10 -2.95
N ILE A 251 37.45 -7.84 -2.50
CA ILE A 251 38.50 -6.92 -2.96
C ILE A 251 39.89 -7.42 -2.54
N LEU A 252 40.06 -7.81 -1.28
CA LEU A 252 41.33 -8.31 -0.75
C LEU A 252 41.78 -9.61 -1.43
N THR A 253 40.83 -10.50 -1.75
CA THR A 253 41.11 -11.80 -2.39
C THR A 253 41.07 -11.78 -3.92
N ARG A 254 40.93 -10.59 -4.52
CA ARG A 254 40.77 -10.39 -5.98
C ARG A 254 41.84 -11.10 -6.81
N LYS A 255 43.11 -11.10 -6.35
CA LYS A 255 44.24 -11.73 -7.05
C LYS A 255 44.05 -13.25 -7.22
N SER A 256 43.36 -13.91 -6.30
CA SER A 256 43.17 -15.38 -6.32
C SER A 256 41.91 -15.82 -7.06
N ARG A 257 40.84 -15.01 -7.06
CA ARG A 257 39.52 -15.39 -7.62
C ARG A 257 39.27 -14.98 -9.06
N GLY A 258 40.15 -14.15 -9.62
CA GLY A 258 39.97 -13.58 -10.94
C GLY A 258 39.15 -12.29 -10.91
N SER A 259 39.48 -11.36 -11.81
CA SER A 259 38.93 -10.00 -11.76
C SER A 259 37.43 -9.93 -12.08
N THR A 260 36.89 -10.82 -12.92
CA THR A 260 35.49 -10.73 -13.38
C THR A 260 34.47 -11.22 -12.34
N PRO A 261 34.61 -12.41 -11.72
CA PRO A 261 33.68 -12.85 -10.68
C PRO A 261 33.70 -11.91 -9.46
N THR A 262 34.88 -11.42 -9.07
CA THR A 262 35.02 -10.42 -8.00
C THR A 262 34.30 -9.12 -8.34
N LEU A 263 34.44 -8.62 -9.58
CA LEU A 263 33.74 -7.40 -10.02
C LEU A 263 32.22 -7.54 -9.87
N LEU A 264 31.65 -8.66 -10.33
CA LEU A 264 30.21 -8.89 -10.29
C LEU A 264 29.69 -8.95 -8.85
N VAL A 265 30.33 -9.75 -7.99
CA VAL A 265 29.91 -9.90 -6.58
C VAL A 265 30.05 -8.59 -5.82
N VAL A 266 31.12 -7.81 -6.05
CA VAL A 266 31.30 -6.52 -5.39
C VAL A 266 30.20 -5.53 -5.80
N ASN A 267 29.82 -5.48 -7.08
CA ASN A 267 28.73 -4.61 -7.53
C ASN A 267 27.37 -5.05 -6.94
N ILE A 268 27.09 -6.35 -6.82
CA ILE A 268 25.90 -6.87 -6.10
C ILE A 268 25.90 -6.41 -4.64
N CYS A 269 27.04 -6.53 -3.95
CA CYS A 269 27.16 -6.09 -2.56
C CYS A 269 26.92 -4.58 -2.43
N ILE A 270 27.53 -3.76 -3.29
CA ILE A 270 27.37 -2.30 -3.26
C ILE A 270 25.93 -1.91 -3.54
N SER A 271 25.30 -2.45 -4.59
CA SER A 271 23.92 -2.10 -4.94
C SER A 271 22.93 -2.49 -3.84
N MET A 272 23.08 -3.69 -3.25
CA MET A 272 22.22 -4.13 -2.14
C MET A 272 22.46 -3.34 -0.86
N MET A 273 23.71 -3.00 -0.53
CA MET A 273 24.02 -2.18 0.64
C MET A 273 23.35 -0.81 0.55
N VAL A 274 23.51 -0.13 -0.59
CA VAL A 274 22.90 1.19 -0.78
C VAL A 274 21.38 1.09 -0.76
N PHE A 275 20.80 0.07 -1.40
CA PHE A 275 19.36 -0.21 -1.33
C PHE A 275 18.87 -0.37 0.12
N TYR A 276 19.53 -1.19 0.94
CA TYR A 276 19.11 -1.40 2.33
C TYR A 276 19.26 -0.15 3.20
N LEU A 277 20.31 0.65 3.00
CA LEU A 277 20.46 1.93 3.68
C LEU A 277 19.33 2.89 3.30
N LEU A 278 19.06 3.05 2.00
CA LEU A 278 17.95 3.86 1.51
C LEU A 278 16.60 3.36 2.02
N PHE A 279 16.41 2.05 2.16
CA PHE A 279 15.17 1.46 2.67
C PHE A 279 14.98 1.78 4.15
N ILE A 280 16.03 1.66 4.98
CA ILE A 280 15.98 2.03 6.40
C ILE A 280 15.65 3.52 6.56
N PHE A 281 16.30 4.40 5.79
CA PHE A 281 16.01 5.84 5.84
C PHE A 281 14.65 6.20 5.24
N GLY A 282 14.23 5.51 4.18
CA GLY A 282 12.98 5.76 3.47
C GLY A 282 11.73 5.22 4.19
N ILE A 283 11.87 4.22 5.07
CA ILE A 283 10.79 3.78 5.97
C ILE A 283 10.54 4.81 7.07
N ASN A 284 11.60 5.45 7.60
CA ASN A 284 11.47 6.48 8.63
C ASN A 284 11.06 7.84 8.04
N ASN A 285 10.03 7.87 7.19
CA ASN A 285 9.53 9.11 6.61
C ASN A 285 8.97 10.00 7.72
N PRO A 286 9.53 11.20 7.99
CA PRO A 286 9.02 12.08 9.04
C PRO A 286 7.58 12.56 8.79
N VAL A 287 7.08 12.48 7.54
CA VAL A 287 5.68 12.77 7.18
C VAL A 287 4.72 11.72 7.75
N GLN A 288 5.19 10.50 8.05
CA GLN A 288 4.41 9.42 8.66
C GLN A 288 3.91 9.74 10.08
N HIS A 289 4.50 10.76 10.72
CA HIS A 289 4.24 11.13 12.11
C HIS A 289 3.84 12.59 12.29
N VAL A 290 3.15 13.19 11.31
CA VAL A 290 2.41 14.42 11.60
C VAL A 290 1.24 14.03 12.49
N ASN A 291 1.52 13.96 13.79
CA ASN A 291 0.53 13.82 14.86
C ASN A 291 -0.57 14.83 14.61
N VAL A 292 -1.78 14.33 14.29
CA VAL A 292 -3.07 15.03 14.25
C VAL A 292 -2.87 16.53 14.11
N THR A 293 -2.60 16.99 12.89
CA THR A 293 -2.62 18.41 12.57
C THR A 293 -3.94 18.95 13.09
N LYS A 294 -3.86 19.89 14.04
CA LYS A 294 -5.04 20.62 14.50
C LYS A 294 -5.75 21.12 13.24
N MET A 295 -7.04 20.77 13.09
CA MET A 295 -7.85 21.22 11.97
C MET A 295 -7.66 22.73 11.79
N SER A 296 -7.51 23.18 10.54
CA SER A 296 -7.24 24.57 10.26
C SER A 296 -8.36 25.44 10.81
N VAL A 297 -8.01 26.54 11.49
CA VAL A 297 -8.99 27.54 11.95
C VAL A 297 -9.64 28.24 10.74
N GLN A 298 -8.93 28.33 9.62
CA GLN A 298 -9.41 28.99 8.41
C GLN A 298 -10.44 28.13 7.68
N ASN A 299 -11.50 28.75 7.18
CA ASN A 299 -12.55 28.08 6.41
C ASN A 299 -12.25 28.15 4.90
N ILE A 300 -11.33 27.30 4.44
CA ILE A 300 -10.91 27.21 3.04
C ILE A 300 -11.47 25.92 2.44
N VAL A 301 -12.04 26.00 1.24
CA VAL A 301 -12.54 24.83 0.51
C VAL A 301 -11.36 23.92 0.15
N PRO A 302 -11.33 22.65 0.60
CA PRO A 302 -10.30 21.71 0.16
C PRO A 302 -10.42 21.42 -1.34
N GLU A 303 -9.33 21.03 -2.00
CA GLU A 303 -9.36 20.70 -3.43
C GLU A 303 -10.07 19.36 -3.70
N SER A 304 -9.95 18.40 -2.78
CA SER A 304 -10.61 17.09 -2.84
C SER A 304 -10.90 16.52 -1.46
N ASP A 305 -11.70 15.47 -1.40
CA ASP A 305 -11.94 14.67 -0.19
C ASP A 305 -10.73 13.84 0.27
N TYR A 306 -9.73 13.67 -0.58
CA TYR A 306 -8.43 13.15 -0.21
C TYR A 306 -7.45 14.29 0.00
N HIS A 307 -6.85 14.37 1.20
CA HIS A 307 -5.84 15.38 1.48
C HIS A 307 -4.51 15.00 0.82
N LYS A 308 -4.00 15.89 -0.04
CA LYS A 308 -2.72 15.71 -0.74
C LYS A 308 -1.64 16.55 -0.05
N TYR A 309 -0.66 15.88 0.55
CA TYR A 309 0.54 16.54 1.03
C TYR A 309 1.35 17.08 -0.16
N ARG A 310 1.70 18.36 -0.12
CA ARG A 310 2.58 18.98 -1.12
C ARG A 310 3.97 18.32 -1.03
N ASP A 311 4.64 18.11 -2.17
CA ASP A 311 5.98 17.48 -2.22
C ASP A 311 7.00 18.34 -1.44
N GLN A 312 7.12 18.08 -0.14
CA GLN A 312 8.08 18.71 0.75
C GLN A 312 8.98 17.61 1.29
N GLY A 313 10.08 17.31 0.59
CA GLY A 313 11.11 16.44 1.12
C GLY A 313 11.83 15.57 0.10
N PRO A 314 12.78 14.75 0.57
CA PRO A 314 13.61 13.90 -0.29
C PRO A 314 12.89 12.63 -0.76
N CYS A 315 11.62 12.41 -0.41
CA CYS A 315 10.95 11.12 -0.61
C CYS A 315 10.87 10.70 -2.08
N THR A 316 10.66 11.65 -3.00
CA THR A 316 10.75 11.41 -4.46
C THR A 316 12.14 10.90 -4.87
N ALA A 317 13.19 11.50 -4.32
CA ALA A 317 14.57 11.06 -4.58
C ALA A 317 14.84 9.68 -3.98
N PHE A 318 14.39 9.42 -2.75
CA PHE A 318 14.48 8.09 -2.14
C PHE A 318 13.79 7.03 -3.00
N THR A 319 12.56 7.28 -3.47
CA THR A 319 11.83 6.36 -4.36
C THR A 319 12.62 6.04 -5.63
N ALA A 320 13.16 7.06 -6.30
CA ALA A 320 13.93 6.87 -7.53
C ALA A 320 15.23 6.08 -7.29
N LEU A 321 15.95 6.40 -6.22
CA LEU A 321 17.19 5.70 -5.86
C LEU A 321 16.91 4.25 -5.45
N LEU A 322 15.85 4.02 -4.68
CA LEU A 322 15.40 2.69 -4.27
C LEU A 322 15.04 1.81 -5.47
N GLN A 323 14.31 2.37 -6.45
CA GLN A 323 14.04 1.69 -7.73
C GLN A 323 15.32 1.33 -8.47
N PHE A 324 16.24 2.29 -8.58
CA PHE A 324 17.50 2.15 -9.29
C PHE A 324 18.38 1.04 -8.69
N PHE A 325 18.67 1.11 -7.39
CA PHE A 325 19.58 0.16 -6.75
C PHE A 325 18.99 -1.25 -6.64
N LEU A 326 17.67 -1.35 -6.55
CA LEU A 326 17.01 -2.65 -6.59
C LEU A 326 17.08 -3.28 -7.98
N LEU A 327 16.76 -2.53 -9.04
CA LEU A 327 16.90 -3.01 -10.42
C LEU A 327 18.36 -3.32 -10.77
N ALA A 328 19.31 -2.51 -10.29
CA ALA A 328 20.74 -2.76 -10.45
C ALA A 328 21.13 -4.08 -9.79
N THR A 329 20.64 -4.35 -8.58
CA THR A 329 20.88 -5.63 -7.89
C THR A 329 20.43 -6.82 -8.74
N PHE A 330 19.23 -6.79 -9.31
CA PHE A 330 18.75 -7.88 -10.17
C PHE A 330 19.52 -8.00 -11.48
N THR A 331 19.89 -6.88 -12.08
CA THR A 331 20.70 -6.87 -13.30
C THR A 331 22.06 -7.50 -13.04
N TRP A 332 22.74 -7.11 -11.95
CA TRP A 332 24.01 -7.70 -11.54
C TRP A 332 23.91 -9.17 -11.15
N ASN A 333 22.83 -9.59 -10.48
CA ASN A 333 22.57 -11.00 -10.16
C ASN A 333 22.39 -11.84 -11.44
N THR A 334 21.67 -11.31 -12.43
CA THR A 334 21.49 -11.95 -13.74
C THR A 334 22.83 -12.07 -14.49
N LEU A 335 23.63 -10.99 -14.50
CA LEU A 335 24.97 -10.99 -15.10
C LEU A 335 25.94 -11.94 -14.38
N TYR A 336 25.84 -12.07 -13.06
CA TYR A 336 26.58 -13.07 -12.29
C TYR A 336 26.19 -14.50 -12.70
N GLY A 337 24.88 -14.79 -12.81
CA GLY A 337 24.39 -16.07 -13.32
C GLY A 337 24.90 -16.37 -14.73
N LEU A 338 24.88 -15.38 -15.62
CA LEU A 338 25.42 -15.50 -16.98
C LEU A 338 26.93 -15.75 -16.97
N ASN A 339 27.69 -15.07 -16.12
CA ASN A 339 29.14 -15.32 -15.98
C ASN A 339 29.44 -16.74 -15.51
N VAL A 340 28.71 -17.25 -14.52
CA VAL A 340 28.84 -18.65 -14.06
C VAL A 340 28.54 -19.62 -15.19
N PHE A 341 27.50 -19.36 -15.98
CA PHE A 341 27.15 -20.15 -17.16
C PHE A 341 28.27 -20.13 -18.23
N LEU A 342 28.82 -18.96 -18.55
CA LEU A 342 29.91 -18.82 -19.51
C LEU A 342 31.18 -19.52 -19.04
N LEU A 343 31.54 -19.42 -17.76
CA LEU A 343 32.69 -20.13 -17.18
C LEU A 343 32.53 -21.65 -17.27
N PHE A 344 31.31 -22.16 -17.12
CA PHE A 344 31.02 -23.59 -17.27
C PHE A 344 31.14 -24.04 -18.74
N LYS A 345 30.54 -23.30 -19.67
CA LYS A 345 30.57 -23.61 -21.11
C LYS A 345 31.98 -23.50 -21.68
N ASN A 346 32.70 -22.45 -21.31
CA ASN A 346 34.03 -22.12 -21.79
C ASN A 346 35.11 -22.48 -20.77
N SER A 347 35.02 -23.67 -20.17
CA SER A 347 35.92 -24.09 -19.08
C SER A 347 37.42 -24.06 -19.40
N VAL A 348 37.79 -23.96 -20.69
CA VAL A 348 39.18 -23.89 -21.19
C VAL A 348 39.63 -22.46 -21.48
N SER A 349 38.76 -21.59 -22.03
CA SER A 349 39.09 -20.21 -22.43
C SER A 349 38.66 -19.14 -21.43
N GLY A 350 37.91 -19.52 -20.38
CA GLY A 350 37.46 -18.60 -19.33
C GLY A 350 36.40 -17.61 -19.80
N THR A 351 36.21 -16.53 -19.03
CA THR A 351 35.26 -15.47 -19.39
C THR A 351 35.83 -14.62 -20.54
N PRO A 352 35.05 -14.30 -21.59
CA PRO A 352 35.49 -13.44 -22.68
C PRO A 352 35.99 -12.07 -22.20
N SER A 353 37.02 -11.51 -22.85
CA SER A 353 37.65 -10.23 -22.45
C SER A 353 36.72 -9.01 -22.55
N TRP A 354 35.71 -9.06 -23.42
CA TRP A 354 34.71 -8.00 -23.58
C TRP A 354 33.61 -8.03 -22.51
N PHE A 355 33.38 -9.19 -21.88
CA PHE A 355 32.25 -9.42 -20.98
C PHE A 355 32.22 -8.49 -19.75
N PRO A 356 33.35 -8.20 -19.05
CA PRO A 356 33.33 -7.29 -17.90
C PRO A 356 32.95 -5.85 -18.27
N LYS A 357 33.40 -5.39 -19.45
CA LYS A 357 33.08 -4.04 -19.96
C LYS A 357 31.59 -3.91 -20.26
N VAL A 358 31.03 -4.91 -20.95
CA VAL A 358 29.59 -4.96 -21.25
C VAL A 358 28.77 -5.09 -19.97
N SER A 359 29.21 -5.91 -19.02
CA SER A 359 28.53 -6.07 -17.73
C SER A 359 28.47 -4.77 -16.94
N MET A 360 29.52 -3.94 -16.98
CA MET A 360 29.51 -2.61 -16.35
C MET A 360 28.53 -1.65 -17.00
N ALA A 361 28.49 -1.62 -18.33
CA ALA A 361 27.55 -0.77 -19.07
C ALA A 361 26.09 -1.21 -18.84
N VAL A 362 25.80 -2.52 -18.95
CA VAL A 362 24.44 -3.05 -18.79
C VAL A 362 23.99 -2.99 -17.33
N GLY A 363 24.87 -3.34 -16.38
CA GLY A 363 24.57 -3.42 -14.95
C GLY A 363 24.07 -2.12 -14.34
N TRP A 364 24.61 -0.98 -14.77
CA TRP A 364 24.17 0.35 -14.32
C TRP A 364 23.27 1.07 -15.33
N GLY A 365 23.49 0.85 -16.63
CA GLY A 365 22.75 1.53 -17.70
C GLY A 365 21.30 1.07 -17.79
N LEU A 366 21.02 -0.24 -17.76
CA LEU A 366 19.65 -0.76 -17.88
C LEU A 366 18.74 -0.24 -16.75
N PRO A 367 19.13 -0.31 -15.45
CA PRO A 367 18.38 0.33 -14.38
C PRO A 367 18.19 1.83 -14.56
N ALA A 368 19.24 2.57 -14.98
CA ALA A 368 19.16 4.02 -15.17
C ALA A 368 18.14 4.41 -16.25
N VAL A 369 18.10 3.70 -17.38
CA VAL A 369 17.13 3.95 -18.45
C VAL A 369 15.70 3.69 -17.97
N ILE A 370 15.47 2.56 -17.28
CA ILE A 370 14.13 2.22 -16.77
C ILE A 370 13.64 3.28 -15.77
N VAL A 371 14.50 3.68 -14.83
CA VAL A 371 14.16 4.72 -13.85
C VAL A 371 13.90 6.05 -14.54
N GLY A 372 14.76 6.46 -15.48
CA GLY A 372 14.59 7.71 -16.23
C GLY A 372 13.27 7.78 -17.00
N ILE A 373 12.85 6.69 -17.65
CA ILE A 373 11.56 6.61 -18.33
C ILE A 373 10.41 6.67 -17.32
N SER A 374 10.50 5.92 -16.22
CA SER A 374 9.43 5.89 -15.21
C SER A 374 9.25 7.26 -14.54
N LEU A 375 10.35 7.92 -14.16
CA LEU A 375 10.33 9.24 -13.58
C LEU A 375 9.82 10.27 -14.59
N GLY A 376 10.37 10.31 -15.80
CA GLY A 376 9.97 11.30 -16.82
C GLY A 376 8.53 11.17 -17.32
N SER A 377 7.93 9.97 -17.27
CA SER A 377 6.55 9.75 -17.73
C SER A 377 5.49 9.94 -16.65
N THR A 378 5.83 9.80 -15.36
CA THR A 378 4.83 9.76 -14.28
C THR A 378 5.05 10.80 -13.18
N TYR A 379 6.24 11.38 -13.06
CA TYR A 379 6.47 12.47 -12.12
C TYR A 379 5.96 13.79 -12.68
N ARG A 380 5.10 14.45 -11.91
CA ARG A 380 4.69 15.84 -12.11
C ARG A 380 4.81 16.56 -10.78
N VAL A 381 5.28 17.82 -10.81
CA VAL A 381 5.45 18.63 -9.60
C VAL A 381 4.12 18.84 -8.86
N ASP A 382 3.03 18.99 -9.62
CA ASP A 382 1.67 19.17 -9.09
C ASP A 382 1.01 17.85 -8.64
N GLU A 383 1.57 16.70 -9.04
CA GLU A 383 1.02 15.37 -8.71
C GLU A 383 2.14 14.35 -8.40
N PRO A 384 2.92 14.57 -7.32
CA PRO A 384 4.04 13.70 -6.95
C PRO A 384 3.60 12.25 -6.68
N LEU A 385 2.36 12.08 -6.21
CA LEU A 385 1.66 10.82 -5.96
C LEU A 385 1.44 9.96 -7.22
N GLY A 386 1.61 10.53 -8.41
CA GLY A 386 1.62 9.78 -9.67
C GLY A 386 2.80 8.81 -9.76
N TYR A 387 3.94 9.18 -9.16
CA TYR A 387 5.18 8.40 -9.17
C TYR A 387 5.45 7.66 -7.86
N ARG A 388 5.20 8.28 -6.71
CA ARG A 388 5.51 7.74 -5.37
C ARG A 388 4.29 7.60 -4.46
N GLN A 389 4.43 6.86 -3.36
CA GLN A 389 3.46 6.82 -2.26
C GLN A 389 3.95 7.72 -1.10
N GLU A 390 3.05 8.29 -0.29
CA GLU A 390 3.43 9.14 0.85
C GLU A 390 3.79 8.34 2.11
N GLU A 391 3.12 7.21 2.34
CA GLU A 391 3.33 6.40 3.56
C GLU A 391 4.75 5.83 3.65
N PHE A 392 5.25 5.36 2.51
CA PHE A 392 6.57 4.81 2.33
C PHE A 392 7.13 5.41 1.05
N CYS A 393 8.39 5.83 1.07
CA CYS A 393 9.06 6.37 -0.11
C CYS A 393 9.35 5.27 -1.14
N TRP A 394 8.30 4.76 -1.79
CA TRP A 394 8.32 3.72 -2.79
C TRP A 394 7.39 4.05 -3.98
N LEU A 395 7.49 3.29 -5.08
CA LEU A 395 6.71 3.52 -6.30
C LEU A 395 5.20 3.37 -6.07
N ALA A 396 4.44 4.24 -6.73
CA ALA A 396 2.99 4.18 -6.76
C ALA A 396 2.48 2.86 -7.36
N SER A 397 1.71 2.12 -6.55
CA SER A 397 1.29 0.74 -6.82
C SER A 397 -0.22 0.52 -6.84
N MET A 398 -0.94 1.31 -6.05
CA MET A 398 -2.37 1.15 -5.77
C MET A 398 -3.18 2.27 -6.41
N ASP A 399 -4.36 1.92 -6.92
CA ASP A 399 -5.40 2.87 -7.31
C ASP A 399 -6.17 3.38 -6.07
N HIS A 400 -7.02 4.40 -6.23
CA HIS A 400 -7.87 4.96 -5.17
C HIS A 400 -8.73 3.91 -4.44
N ARG A 401 -8.98 2.76 -5.08
CA ARG A 401 -9.72 1.61 -4.50
C ARG A 401 -8.83 0.50 -3.91
N GLN A 402 -7.56 0.77 -3.62
CA GLN A 402 -6.59 -0.20 -3.07
C GLN A 402 -6.37 -1.44 -3.96
N LYS A 403 -6.63 -1.32 -5.27
CA LYS A 403 -6.36 -2.38 -6.27
C LYS A 403 -5.09 -2.08 -7.06
N PHE A 404 -4.36 -3.12 -7.42
CA PHE A 404 -3.14 -3.01 -8.23
C PHE A 404 -3.48 -2.51 -9.64
N SER A 405 -2.97 -1.33 -10.01
CA SER A 405 -3.27 -0.70 -11.30
C SER A 405 -2.14 -0.90 -12.31
N ILE A 406 -2.49 -1.40 -13.50
CA ILE A 406 -1.53 -1.63 -14.60
C ILE A 406 -1.01 -0.30 -15.18
N LYS A 407 -1.73 0.81 -14.98
CA LYS A 407 -1.35 2.14 -15.50
C LYS A 407 -0.28 2.84 -14.66
N LYS A 408 -0.02 2.38 -13.43
CA LYS A 408 0.90 3.02 -12.49
C LYS A 408 2.36 2.55 -12.71
N PRO A 409 3.36 3.38 -12.37
CA PRO A 409 4.76 3.12 -12.71
C PRO A 409 5.34 1.87 -12.04
N MET A 410 4.78 1.40 -10.91
CA MET A 410 5.24 0.15 -10.30
C MET A 410 5.13 -1.04 -11.26
N PHE A 411 4.09 -1.13 -12.10
CA PHE A 411 3.95 -2.27 -13.01
C PHE A 411 4.99 -2.25 -14.13
N TRP A 412 4.97 -1.22 -14.98
CA TRP A 412 5.84 -1.13 -16.15
C TRP A 412 7.30 -0.77 -15.81
N GLY A 413 7.52 0.03 -14.77
CA GLY A 413 8.84 0.52 -14.38
C GLY A 413 9.59 -0.38 -13.39
N PHE A 414 8.94 -1.38 -12.80
CA PHE A 414 9.59 -2.27 -11.83
C PHE A 414 9.16 -3.74 -11.97
N VAL A 415 7.87 -4.05 -11.81
CA VAL A 415 7.38 -5.44 -11.78
C VAL A 415 7.57 -6.16 -13.11
N LEU A 416 7.32 -5.52 -14.25
CA LEU A 416 7.52 -6.15 -15.55
C LEU A 416 9.03 -6.40 -15.85
N PRO A 417 9.93 -5.40 -15.71
CA PRO A 417 11.37 -5.63 -15.85
C PRO A 417 11.90 -6.72 -14.91
N LEU A 418 11.47 -6.70 -13.66
CA LEU A 418 11.87 -7.70 -12.67
C LEU A 418 11.43 -9.11 -13.07
N LEU A 419 10.20 -9.28 -13.58
CA LEU A 419 9.68 -10.57 -14.02
C LEU A 419 10.54 -11.15 -15.14
N LEU A 420 10.92 -10.33 -16.12
CA LEU A 420 11.79 -10.73 -17.22
C LEU A 420 13.19 -11.15 -16.71
N MET A 421 13.75 -10.41 -15.75
CA MET A 421 15.03 -10.76 -15.13
C MET A 421 14.94 -12.09 -14.36
N LEU A 422 13.88 -12.30 -13.58
CA LEU A 422 13.65 -13.55 -12.83
C LEU A 422 13.45 -14.75 -13.75
N ILE A 423 12.70 -14.60 -14.86
CA ILE A 423 12.53 -15.65 -15.88
C ILE A 423 13.89 -16.00 -16.49
N SER A 424 14.67 -14.99 -16.93
CA SER A 424 15.99 -15.22 -17.53
C SER A 424 16.95 -15.93 -16.56
N SER A 425 16.92 -15.55 -15.29
CA SER A 425 17.72 -16.12 -14.22
C SER A 425 17.33 -17.56 -13.89
N THR A 426 16.03 -17.85 -13.84
CA THR A 426 15.50 -19.20 -13.64
C THR A 426 15.85 -20.10 -14.82
N ALA A 427 15.78 -19.59 -16.05
CA ALA A 427 16.20 -20.35 -17.24
C ALA A 427 17.69 -20.73 -17.19
N ILE A 428 18.57 -19.81 -16.76
CA ILE A 428 20.00 -20.08 -16.57
C ILE A 428 20.21 -21.17 -15.49
N LEU A 429 19.50 -21.08 -14.36
CA LEU A 429 19.54 -22.08 -13.30
C LEU A 429 19.11 -23.48 -13.77
N LEU A 430 17.98 -23.56 -14.46
CA LEU A 430 17.43 -24.81 -14.98
C LEU A 430 18.38 -25.44 -15.99
N HIS A 431 18.92 -24.62 -16.90
CA HIS A 431 19.89 -25.09 -17.89
C HIS A 431 21.18 -25.60 -17.23
N PHE A 432 21.72 -24.88 -16.24
CA PHE A 432 22.88 -25.32 -15.48
C PHE A 432 22.61 -26.63 -14.71
N SER A 433 21.47 -26.71 -14.03
CA SER A 433 21.07 -27.88 -13.24
C SER A 433 20.82 -29.10 -14.12
N TYR A 434 20.13 -28.94 -15.26
CA TYR A 434 19.90 -30.01 -16.23
C TYR A 434 21.22 -30.59 -16.76
N ASN A 435 22.17 -29.74 -17.15
CA ASN A 435 23.48 -30.20 -17.64
C ASN A 435 24.32 -30.89 -16.55
N ILE A 436 24.18 -30.46 -15.29
CA ILE A 436 24.81 -31.14 -14.15
C ILE A 436 24.18 -32.52 -13.91
N CYS A 437 22.85 -32.63 -13.92
CA CYS A 437 22.14 -33.89 -13.68
C CYS A 437 22.33 -34.91 -14.80
N ARG A 438 22.45 -34.46 -16.06
CA ARG A 438 22.67 -35.34 -17.23
C ARG A 438 24.11 -35.86 -17.32
N THR A 439 25.06 -35.26 -16.62
CA THR A 439 26.45 -35.75 -16.58
C THR A 439 26.53 -37.02 -15.74
N ASN A 440 26.75 -38.17 -16.38
CA ASN A 440 26.81 -39.51 -15.76
C ASN A 440 27.72 -39.56 -14.51
N PRO A 441 27.22 -40.04 -13.34
CA PRO A 441 28.03 -40.16 -12.13
C PRO A 441 29.15 -41.21 -12.23
N ASN A 442 28.99 -42.22 -13.11
CA ASN A 442 29.91 -43.35 -13.25
C ASN A 442 31.13 -43.09 -14.16
N LEU A 443 31.17 -42.00 -14.93
CA LEU A 443 32.31 -41.65 -15.81
C LEU A 443 33.27 -40.64 -15.16
N ASN A 444 33.07 -40.31 -13.89
CA ASN A 444 33.64 -39.12 -13.28
C ASN A 444 34.87 -39.36 -12.37
N ARG A 445 35.59 -40.49 -12.54
CA ARG A 445 36.82 -40.80 -11.80
C ARG A 445 37.99 -39.83 -12.13
N SER A 446 37.86 -39.01 -13.19
CA SER A 446 38.94 -38.15 -13.72
C SER A 446 38.74 -36.62 -13.57
N ARG A 447 37.63 -36.11 -12.98
CA ARG A 447 37.43 -34.64 -12.79
C ARG A 447 37.49 -34.22 -11.31
N LYS A 448 38.38 -33.25 -11.02
CA LYS A 448 38.80 -32.75 -9.70
C LYS A 448 37.76 -31.97 -8.85
N THR A 449 36.50 -31.83 -9.27
CA THR A 449 35.51 -31.02 -8.52
C THR A 449 34.34 -31.86 -7.97
N PRO A 450 34.20 -31.98 -6.63
CA PRO A 450 33.19 -32.84 -6.01
C PRO A 450 31.76 -32.34 -6.23
N LEU A 451 30.80 -33.26 -6.28
CA LEU A 451 29.35 -33.00 -6.42
C LEU A 451 28.84 -31.96 -5.41
N LYS A 452 29.38 -31.96 -4.18
CA LYS A 452 29.10 -30.97 -3.13
C LYS A 452 29.42 -29.52 -3.55
N LYS A 453 30.47 -29.28 -4.35
CA LYS A 453 30.79 -27.94 -4.87
C LYS A 453 29.81 -27.51 -5.99
N LYS A 454 29.30 -28.47 -6.77
CA LYS A 454 28.31 -28.20 -7.84
C LYS A 454 26.93 -27.85 -7.27
N ILE A 455 26.44 -28.62 -6.30
CA ILE A 455 25.17 -28.35 -5.59
C ILE A 455 25.24 -27.00 -4.88
N LEU A 456 26.38 -26.69 -4.24
CA LEU A 456 26.59 -25.39 -3.61
C LEU A 456 26.55 -24.23 -4.60
N SER A 457 27.15 -24.40 -5.79
CA SER A 457 27.12 -23.38 -6.83
C SER A 457 25.70 -23.12 -7.33
N SER A 458 24.87 -24.17 -7.44
CA SER A 458 23.45 -24.05 -7.81
C SER A 458 22.63 -23.38 -6.70
N PHE A 459 22.84 -23.77 -5.44
CA PHE A 459 22.19 -23.13 -4.29
C PHE A 459 22.59 -21.66 -4.12
N SER A 460 23.88 -21.34 -4.28
CA SER A 460 24.37 -19.96 -4.26
C SER A 460 23.74 -19.12 -5.36
N LEU A 461 23.54 -19.70 -6.54
CA LEU A 461 22.86 -19.04 -7.63
C LEU A 461 21.36 -18.86 -7.30
N ALA A 462 20.66 -19.87 -6.78
CA ALA A 462 19.26 -19.73 -6.34
C ALA A 462 19.03 -18.67 -5.24
N VAL A 463 19.97 -18.56 -4.29
CA VAL A 463 19.98 -17.52 -3.24
C VAL A 463 20.19 -16.12 -3.83
N MET A 464 21.11 -15.96 -4.78
CA MET A 464 21.30 -14.68 -5.50
C MET A 464 20.10 -14.33 -6.39
N LEU A 465 19.34 -15.32 -6.87
CA LEU A 465 18.30 -15.15 -7.89
C LEU A 465 16.89 -14.89 -7.36
N GLY A 466 16.72 -14.75 -6.04
CA GLY A 466 15.51 -14.13 -5.50
C GLY A 466 14.31 -15.05 -5.29
N LEU A 467 14.52 -16.23 -4.67
CA LEU A 467 13.43 -17.00 -4.06
C LEU A 467 12.52 -16.13 -3.17
N SER A 468 13.09 -15.13 -2.49
CA SER A 468 12.36 -14.08 -1.77
C SER A 468 11.39 -13.32 -2.67
N TRP A 469 11.80 -12.96 -3.88
CA TRP A 469 11.00 -12.13 -4.76
C TRP A 469 9.87 -12.88 -5.45
N VAL A 470 10.00 -14.20 -5.64
CA VAL A 470 8.86 -15.05 -6.05
C VAL A 470 7.74 -14.97 -5.01
N SER A 471 8.04 -14.99 -3.70
CA SER A 471 7.02 -14.76 -2.67
C SER A 471 6.43 -13.34 -2.72
N GLY A 472 7.21 -12.34 -3.14
CA GLY A 472 6.74 -10.97 -3.36
C GLY A 472 5.73 -10.86 -4.52
N TYR A 473 5.91 -11.62 -5.61
CA TYR A 473 4.92 -11.69 -6.69
C TYR A 473 3.63 -12.36 -6.25
N ILE A 474 3.73 -13.47 -5.52
CA ILE A 474 2.55 -14.19 -5.00
C ILE A 474 1.78 -13.29 -4.03
N LEU A 475 2.49 -12.52 -3.19
CA LEU A 475 1.93 -11.51 -2.30
C LEU A 475 1.10 -10.46 -3.06
N LEU A 476 1.62 -9.95 -4.19
CA LEU A 476 0.92 -8.93 -5.00
C LEU A 476 -0.38 -9.43 -5.63
N ILE A 477 -0.45 -10.72 -5.97
CA ILE A 477 -1.64 -11.33 -6.61
C ILE A 477 -2.69 -11.71 -5.55
N THR A 478 -2.26 -12.00 -4.33
CA THR A 478 -3.13 -12.49 -3.24
C THR A 478 -4.03 -11.39 -2.67
N GLN A 479 -5.34 -11.61 -2.68
CA GLN A 479 -6.35 -10.70 -2.11
C GLN A 479 -6.76 -11.03 -0.66
N GLU A 480 -6.43 -12.22 -0.18
CA GLU A 480 -6.78 -12.72 1.16
C GLU A 480 -5.93 -12.06 2.25
N LYS A 481 -6.56 -11.42 3.24
CA LYS A 481 -5.86 -10.63 4.29
C LYS A 481 -4.88 -11.45 5.12
N ASN A 482 -5.30 -12.63 5.59
CA ASN A 482 -4.47 -13.49 6.45
C ASN A 482 -3.27 -14.06 5.69
N LEU A 483 -3.50 -14.51 4.46
CA LEU A 483 -2.44 -15.04 3.61
C LEU A 483 -1.46 -13.93 3.19
N ARG A 484 -1.95 -12.72 2.93
CA ARG A 484 -1.13 -11.54 2.64
C ARG A 484 -0.21 -11.19 3.82
N LEU A 485 -0.68 -11.29 5.06
CA LEU A 485 0.15 -11.06 6.26
C LEU A 485 1.27 -12.11 6.36
N ILE A 486 0.93 -13.40 6.25
CA ILE A 486 1.92 -14.50 6.31
C ILE A 486 2.97 -14.35 5.21
N LEU A 487 2.53 -14.11 3.96
CA LEU A 487 3.43 -13.91 2.83
C LEU A 487 4.30 -12.66 3.00
N SER A 488 3.79 -11.60 3.63
CA SER A 488 4.58 -10.40 3.93
C SER A 488 5.68 -10.67 4.96
N VAL A 489 5.38 -11.46 6.01
CA VAL A 489 6.39 -11.89 7.00
C VAL A 489 7.46 -12.75 6.33
N VAL A 490 7.05 -13.75 5.54
CA VAL A 490 7.98 -14.63 4.81
C VAL A 490 8.84 -13.83 3.84
N PHE A 491 8.23 -12.94 3.06
CA PHE A 491 8.94 -12.06 2.13
C PHE A 491 9.96 -11.18 2.86
N CYS A 492 9.56 -10.59 3.98
CA CYS A 492 10.43 -9.75 4.80
C CYS A 492 11.62 -10.55 5.35
N LEU A 493 11.39 -11.72 5.95
CA LEU A 493 12.47 -12.57 6.47
C LEU A 493 13.44 -13.04 5.39
N LEU A 494 12.94 -13.47 4.23
CA LEU A 494 13.79 -13.89 3.12
C LEU A 494 14.58 -12.72 2.53
N SER A 495 13.98 -11.53 2.43
CA SER A 495 14.63 -10.34 1.86
C SER A 495 15.65 -9.71 2.81
N THR A 496 15.36 -9.68 4.11
CA THR A 496 16.27 -9.14 5.14
C THR A 496 17.46 -10.06 5.42
N THR A 497 17.31 -11.38 5.27
CA THR A 497 18.42 -12.33 5.44
C THR A 497 19.28 -12.51 4.19
N GLN A 498 18.87 -11.96 3.03
CA GLN A 498 19.57 -12.14 1.76
C GLN A 498 21.04 -11.69 1.85
N GLY A 499 21.32 -10.53 2.45
CA GLY A 499 22.70 -10.02 2.64
C GLY A 499 23.58 -10.94 3.49
N ILE A 500 23.03 -11.51 4.56
CA ILE A 500 23.72 -12.49 5.43
C ILE A 500 24.01 -13.78 4.66
N GLN A 501 23.07 -14.25 3.83
CA GLN A 501 23.27 -15.43 3.00
C GLN A 501 24.42 -15.20 1.99
N ILE A 502 24.52 -14.01 1.39
CA ILE A 502 25.66 -13.62 0.54
C ILE A 502 26.96 -13.72 1.33
N PHE A 503 26.99 -13.15 2.54
CA PHE A 503 28.17 -13.18 3.40
C PHE A 503 28.65 -14.59 3.74
N ILE A 504 27.74 -15.47 4.12
CA ILE A 504 28.08 -16.86 4.45
C ILE A 504 28.69 -17.57 3.24
N LEU A 505 28.09 -17.41 2.06
CA LEU A 505 28.49 -18.12 0.84
C LEU A 505 29.78 -17.58 0.21
N PHE A 506 29.93 -16.26 0.15
CA PHE A 506 30.97 -15.59 -0.61
C PHE A 506 32.15 -15.10 0.22
N ALA A 507 32.01 -14.98 1.54
CA ALA A 507 33.10 -14.54 2.42
C ALA A 507 33.47 -15.57 3.49
N LEU A 508 32.55 -15.87 4.41
CA LEU A 508 32.83 -16.68 5.58
C LEU A 508 33.29 -18.09 5.21
N ARG A 509 32.53 -18.78 4.35
CA ARG A 509 32.86 -20.16 3.98
C ARG A 509 34.20 -20.27 3.23
N PRO A 510 34.48 -19.47 2.18
CA PRO A 510 35.80 -19.51 1.56
C PRO A 510 36.93 -19.18 2.53
N PHE A 511 36.74 -18.21 3.43
CA PHE A 511 37.72 -17.88 4.46
C PHE A 511 38.00 -19.06 5.41
N LEU A 512 36.96 -19.74 5.89
CA LEU A 512 37.09 -20.92 6.76
C LEU A 512 37.76 -22.10 6.05
N ASN A 513 37.49 -22.31 4.76
CA ASN A 513 38.14 -23.37 3.98
C ASN A 513 39.63 -23.08 3.72
N SER A 514 40.03 -21.81 3.63
CA SER A 514 41.43 -21.41 3.51
C SER A 514 42.18 -21.48 4.86
N ASN A 515 41.47 -21.46 5.99
CA ASN A 515 42.03 -21.47 7.34
C ASN A 515 41.48 -22.66 8.18
N PRO A 516 41.93 -23.91 7.92
CA PRO A 516 41.37 -25.10 8.55
C PRO A 516 41.58 -25.14 10.08
N ALA A 517 42.58 -24.43 10.62
CA ALA A 517 42.81 -24.33 12.06
C ALA A 517 41.63 -23.67 12.80
N ILE A 518 41.03 -22.62 12.21
CA ILE A 518 39.86 -21.93 12.77
C ILE A 518 38.62 -22.83 12.64
N LEU A 519 38.49 -23.56 11.53
CA LEU A 519 37.38 -24.50 11.31
C LEU A 519 37.39 -25.65 12.31
N ASN A 520 38.56 -26.15 12.69
CA ASN A 520 38.72 -27.21 13.70
C ASN A 520 38.43 -26.70 15.12
N SER A 521 38.66 -25.41 15.40
CA SER A 521 38.30 -24.78 16.69
C SER A 521 36.79 -24.52 16.83
N LEU A 522 36.07 -24.37 15.71
CA LEU A 522 34.61 -24.12 15.70
C LEU A 522 33.78 -25.40 15.66
N ARG A 523 34.38 -26.56 15.34
CA ARG A 523 33.70 -27.84 15.50
C ARG A 523 33.54 -28.10 17.00
N ALA A 524 32.28 -28.25 17.43
CA ALA A 524 31.99 -28.76 18.77
C ALA A 524 32.84 -30.03 19.00
N PRO A 525 33.43 -30.21 20.19
CA PRO A 525 34.22 -31.39 20.48
C PRO A 525 33.39 -32.63 20.18
N GLU A 526 33.94 -33.56 19.40
CA GLU A 526 33.32 -34.87 19.20
C GLU A 526 33.15 -35.51 20.57
N ILE A 527 31.92 -35.52 21.09
CA ILE A 527 31.57 -36.36 22.23
C ILE A 527 31.68 -37.80 21.72
N GLY A 528 32.83 -38.42 21.96
CA GLY A 528 33.07 -39.81 21.64
C GLY A 528 32.10 -40.68 22.41
N PHE A 529 31.00 -41.07 21.78
CA PHE A 529 30.17 -42.16 22.28
C PHE A 529 31.01 -43.45 22.18
N HIS A 530 31.61 -43.85 23.31
CA HIS A 530 32.23 -45.15 23.47
C HIS A 530 31.19 -46.24 23.19
N LYS A 531 31.17 -46.75 21.95
CA LYS A 531 30.35 -47.89 21.57
C LYS A 531 31.12 -49.15 21.96
N LYS A 532 30.92 -49.64 23.19
CA LYS A 532 31.36 -51.00 23.56
C LYS A 532 30.62 -51.99 22.66
N SER A 533 31.33 -52.58 21.72
CA SER A 533 30.86 -53.70 20.91
C SER A 533 31.11 -54.98 21.70
N PHE A 534 30.06 -55.76 21.97
CA PHE A 534 30.19 -57.14 22.41
C PHE A 534 30.03 -58.05 21.20
N SER A 535 31.01 -58.92 20.95
CA SER A 535 30.91 -59.95 19.91
C SER A 535 30.24 -61.21 20.49
N LEU A 536 29.03 -61.53 20.06
CA LEU A 536 28.43 -62.84 20.31
C LEU A 536 28.91 -63.82 19.25
N ARG A 537 29.75 -64.77 19.63
CA ARG A 537 30.25 -65.85 18.77
C ARG A 537 29.21 -66.98 18.74
N LYS A 538 28.51 -67.16 17.60
CA LYS A 538 27.66 -68.34 17.38
C LYS A 538 28.54 -69.58 17.21
N TYR A 539 28.46 -70.52 18.15
CA TYR A 539 29.01 -71.86 18.02
C TYR A 539 28.12 -72.64 17.03
N LYS A 540 28.69 -73.09 15.92
CA LYS A 540 28.01 -73.94 14.92
C LYS A 540 28.59 -75.34 15.09
N MET A 541 27.83 -76.21 15.75
CA MET A 541 28.14 -77.64 15.81
C MET A 541 27.88 -78.20 14.40
N SER A 542 28.92 -78.72 13.75
CA SER A 542 28.81 -79.36 12.44
C SER A 542 28.99 -80.85 12.65
N GLU A 543 27.92 -81.60 12.37
CA GLU A 543 27.95 -83.06 12.24
C GLU A 543 28.93 -83.47 11.14
N SER A 544 29.66 -84.54 11.45
CA SER A 544 30.65 -85.21 10.62
C SER A 544 30.04 -85.79 9.34
N LYS A 545 30.66 -85.50 8.19
CA LYS A 545 30.65 -86.40 7.03
C LYS A 545 32.08 -86.84 6.77
N GLU A 546 32.38 -88.09 7.09
CA GLU A 546 33.64 -88.74 6.77
C GLU A 546 33.80 -88.85 5.24
N THR A 547 35.02 -88.67 4.75
CA THR A 547 35.37 -89.02 3.38
C THR A 547 36.82 -89.49 3.37
N TYR A 548 37.03 -90.78 3.11
CA TYR A 548 38.33 -91.43 3.03
C TYR A 548 38.96 -91.19 1.66
N LYS A 549 40.29 -91.00 1.62
CA LYS A 549 41.09 -91.29 0.42
C LYS A 549 42.49 -91.77 0.78
N SER A 550 42.85 -92.86 0.12
CA SER A 550 43.99 -93.76 0.32
C SER A 550 45.35 -93.09 0.18
N THR A 551 46.27 -93.49 1.05
CA THR A 551 47.72 -93.28 0.96
C THR A 551 48.28 -94.04 -0.23
N TYR A 552 48.99 -93.33 -1.12
CA TYR A 552 50.01 -93.90 -1.98
C TYR A 552 51.29 -93.09 -1.77
N ASP A 553 52.37 -93.85 -1.63
CA ASP A 553 53.74 -93.47 -1.35
C ASP A 553 54.28 -92.36 -2.25
N ASP A 554 55.22 -91.57 -1.69
CA ASP A 554 56.51 -91.36 -2.34
C ASP A 554 57.57 -90.86 -1.34
N SER A 555 58.38 -91.83 -0.88
CA SER A 555 59.84 -91.85 -0.88
C SER A 555 60.65 -90.54 -0.67
N ALA A 556 61.33 -90.45 0.48
CA ALA A 556 62.80 -90.35 0.63
C ALA A 556 63.21 -90.41 2.11
#